data_AF-A0A832TRD5-F1
#
_entry.id   AF-A0A832TRD5-F1
#
_cell.length_a   1.000
_cell.length_b   1.000
_cell.length_c   1.000
_cell.angle_alpha   90.00
_cell.angle_beta   90.00
_cell.angle_gamma   90.00
#
_symmetry.space_group_name_H-M   'P 1'
#
loop_
_entity.id
_entity.type
_entity.pdbx_description
1 polymer ?
#
loop_
_entity_poly.entity_id
_entity_poly.type
_entity_poly.pdbx_seq_one_letter_code
_entity_poly.pdbx_strand_id
1 'polypeptide(L)'
;MTDEREMRSESIGKLFLKFVFPATIGFIVAGIQGVIDGFFIGNAVGSQGLAGVTLAFPALIVIAAAGHMIGIGTSSLVALARGRGDLKEAFRLVHNAF
;
A
#
# COMPACT_ATOMS: atom_id res chain seq x y z
N MET A 1 -14.87 11.61 -1.18
CA MET A 1 -14.51 11.54 0.25
C MET A 1 -15.66 10.86 0.98
N THR A 2 -15.41 9.77 1.71
CA THR A 2 -16.41 9.14 2.59
C THR A 2 -16.67 10.08 3.75
N ASP A 3 -17.94 10.40 4.01
CA ASP A 3 -18.35 11.27 5.11
C ASP A 3 -18.19 10.51 6.45
N GLU A 4 -17.86 11.21 7.53
CA GLU A 4 -17.79 10.62 8.88
C GLU A 4 -19.14 10.02 9.30
N ARG A 5 -20.26 10.59 8.82
CA ARG A 5 -21.60 10.03 9.00
C ARG A 5 -21.71 8.65 8.36
N GLU A 6 -21.20 8.51 7.13
CA GLU A 6 -21.24 7.27 6.36
C GLU A 6 -20.44 6.17 7.05
N MET A 7 -19.28 6.49 7.62
CA MET A 7 -18.47 5.54 8.40
C MET A 7 -19.18 5.05 9.68
N ARG A 8 -20.12 5.82 10.23
CA ARG A 8 -20.85 5.50 11.47
C ARG A 8 -22.19 4.81 11.24
N SER A 9 -22.84 5.05 10.09
CA SER A 9 -24.21 4.59 9.83
C SER A 9 -24.33 3.42 8.86
N GLU A 10 -23.35 3.23 7.97
CA GLU A 10 -23.41 2.18 6.95
C GLU A 10 -22.99 0.81 7.49
N SER A 11 -23.42 -0.25 6.79
CA SER A 11 -23.02 -1.62 7.14
C SER A 11 -21.54 -1.88 6.81
N ILE A 12 -20.87 -2.65 7.66
CA ILE A 12 -19.45 -3.00 7.49
C ILE A 12 -19.18 -3.63 6.12
N GLY A 13 -20.07 -4.51 5.64
CA GLY A 13 -19.90 -5.16 4.33
C GLY A 13 -19.90 -4.19 3.15
N LYS A 14 -20.78 -3.18 3.17
CA LYS A 14 -20.83 -2.15 2.12
C LYS A 14 -19.57 -1.27 2.13
N LEU A 15 -19.16 -0.83 3.32
CA LEU A 15 -17.93 -0.06 3.52
C LEU A 15 -16.69 -0.85 3.08
N PHE A 16 -16.60 -2.12 3.49
CA PHE A 16 -15.52 -3.01 3.10
C PHE A 16 -15.39 -3.11 1.58
N LEU A 17 -16.48 -3.42 0.87
CA LEU A 17 -16.45 -3.51 -0.59
C LEU A 17 -16.10 -2.17 -1.26
N LYS A 18 -16.59 -1.05 -0.73
CA LYS A 18 -16.28 0.31 -1.22
C LYS A 18 -14.79 0.62 -1.17
N PHE A 19 -14.06 0.13 -0.17
CA PHE A 19 -12.62 0.35 -0.03
C PHE A 19 -11.78 -0.74 -0.70
N VAL A 20 -12.17 -2.01 -0.56
CA VAL A 20 -11.37 -3.14 -1.04
C VAL A 20 -11.39 -3.24 -2.55
N PHE A 21 -12.51 -2.95 -3.22
CA PHE A 21 -12.59 -3.03 -4.67
C PHE A 21 -11.57 -2.10 -5.37
N PRO A 22 -11.51 -0.78 -5.10
CA PRO A 22 -10.50 0.09 -5.70
C PRO A 22 -9.07 -0.27 -5.27
N ALA A 23 -8.86 -0.68 -4.01
CA ALA A 23 -7.53 -1.11 -3.55
C ALA A 23 -7.04 -2.34 -4.32
N THR A 24 -7.91 -3.33 -4.52
CA THR A 24 -7.59 -4.57 -5.25
C THR A 24 -7.24 -4.29 -6.70
N ILE A 25 -7.98 -3.40 -7.37
CA ILE A 25 -7.64 -2.95 -8.73
C ILE A 25 -6.23 -2.34 -8.76
N GLY A 26 -5.89 -1.49 -7.78
CA GLY A 26 -4.54 -0.94 -7.66
C GLY A 26 -3.46 -2.03 -7.56
N PHE A 27 -3.69 -3.05 -6.74
CA PHE A 27 -2.77 -4.19 -6.63
C PHE A 27 -2.66 -5.01 -7.92
N ILE A 28 -3.77 -5.19 -8.65
CA ILE A 28 -3.77 -5.88 -9.95
C ILE A 28 -2.93 -5.10 -10.97
N VAL A 29 -3.12 -3.77 -11.05
CA VAL A 29 -2.33 -2.90 -11.94
C VAL A 29 -0.84 -3.00 -11.60
N ALA A 30 -0.48 -2.94 -10.31
CA ALA A 30 0.90 -3.11 -9.86
C ALA A 30 1.49 -4.48 -10.26
N GLY A 31 0.69 -5.56 -10.15
CA GLY A 31 1.11 -6.89 -10.61
C GLY A 31 1.34 -6.94 -12.12
N ILE A 32 0.47 -6.30 -12.91
CA ILE A 32 0.62 -6.21 -14.37
C ILE A 32 1.90 -5.46 -14.74
N GLN A 33 2.27 -4.40 -14.01
CA GLN A 33 3.53 -3.69 -14.24
C GLN A 33 4.73 -4.63 -14.10
N GLY A 34 4.76 -5.50 -13.08
CA GLY A 34 5.83 -6.49 -12.94
C GLY A 34 5.92 -7.48 -14.12
N VAL A 35 4.77 -7.88 -14.69
CA VAL A 35 4.74 -8.73 -15.90
C VAL A 35 5.26 -7.98 -17.12
N ILE A 36 4.85 -6.72 -17.28
CA ILE A 36 5.31 -5.85 -18.37
C ILE A 36 6.84 -5.68 -18.28
N ASP A 37 7.36 -5.36 -17.10
CA ASP A 37 8.79 -5.20 -16.86
C ASP A 37 9.55 -6.49 -17.21
N GLY A 38 9.07 -7.64 -16.73
CA GLY A 38 9.65 -8.95 -17.05
C GLY A 38 9.64 -9.26 -18.54
N PHE A 39 8.55 -8.94 -19.25
CA PHE A 39 8.44 -9.12 -20.70
C PHE A 39 9.46 -8.28 -21.47
N PHE A 40 9.55 -6.98 -21.16
CA PHE A 40 10.49 -6.09 -21.84
C PHE A 40 11.95 -6.45 -21.53
N ILE A 41 12.28 -6.76 -20.28
CA ILE A 41 13.63 -7.18 -19.88
C ILE A 41 14.01 -8.50 -20.55
N GLY A 42 13.08 -9.46 -20.58
CA GLY A 42 13.28 -10.74 -21.26
C GLY A 42 13.51 -10.57 -22.76
N ASN A 43 12.78 -9.66 -23.42
CA ASN A 43 12.95 -9.43 -24.85
C ASN A 43 14.20 -8.58 -25.20
N ALA A 44 14.57 -7.61 -24.36
CA ALA A 44 15.68 -6.69 -24.62
C ALA A 44 17.04 -7.24 -24.18
N VAL A 45 17.11 -7.96 -23.05
CA VAL A 45 18.36 -8.42 -22.43
C VAL A 45 18.43 -9.94 -22.33
N GLY A 46 17.30 -10.64 -22.38
CA GLY A 46 17.26 -12.10 -22.30
C GLY A 46 17.45 -12.63 -20.87
N SER A 47 17.84 -13.90 -20.77
CA SER A 47 17.93 -14.63 -19.49
C SER A 47 18.88 -13.98 -18.48
N GLN A 48 19.96 -13.35 -18.94
CA GLN A 48 20.91 -12.66 -18.06
C GLN A 48 20.28 -11.44 -17.38
N GLY A 49 19.42 -10.70 -18.08
CA GLY A 49 18.69 -9.57 -17.51
C GLY A 49 17.70 -10.00 -16.43
N LEU A 50 16.91 -11.04 -16.72
CA LEU A 50 15.98 -11.62 -15.74
C LEU A 50 16.69 -12.18 -14.49
N ALA A 51 17.85 -12.80 -14.67
CA ALA A 51 18.67 -13.28 -13.56
C ALA A 51 19.18 -12.11 -12.69
N GLY A 52 19.66 -11.03 -13.32
CA GLY A 52 20.08 -9.82 -12.63
C GLY A 52 18.96 -9.18 -11.79
N VAL A 53 17.75 -9.07 -12.34
CA VAL A 53 16.58 -8.55 -11.60
C VAL A 53 16.26 -9.43 -10.40
N THR A 54 16.27 -10.76 -10.58
CA THR A 54 15.96 -11.72 -9.51
C THR A 54 16.99 -11.62 -8.38
N LEU A 55 18.27 -11.39 -8.69
CA LEU A 55 19.32 -11.17 -7.69
C LEU A 55 19.17 -9.84 -6.96
N ALA A 56 18.72 -8.78 -7.64
CA ALA A 56 18.49 -7.47 -7.05
C ALA A 56 17.19 -7.38 -6.22
N PHE A 57 16.22 -8.25 -6.52
CA PHE A 57 14.88 -8.21 -5.93
C PHE A 57 14.84 -8.22 -4.39
N PRO A 58 15.64 -9.03 -3.67
CA PRO A 58 15.66 -9.01 -2.21
C PRO A 58 16.04 -7.64 -1.62
N ALA A 59 17.01 -6.94 -2.22
CA ALA A 59 17.42 -5.62 -1.76
C ALA A 59 16.29 -4.58 -1.94
N LEU A 60 15.58 -4.65 -3.07
CA LEU A 60 14.40 -3.81 -3.31
C LEU A 60 13.29 -4.08 -2.30
N ILE A 61 13.03 -5.36 -1.97
CA ILE A 61 12.03 -5.73 -0.97
C ILE A 61 12.38 -5.15 0.40
N VAL A 62 13.65 -5.15 0.81
CA VAL A 62 14.05 -4.59 2.12
C VAL A 62 13.73 -3.09 2.20
N ILE A 63 14.04 -2.34 1.15
CA ILE A 63 13.74 -0.90 1.08
C ILE A 63 12.23 -0.67 1.09
N ALA A 64 11.48 -1.41 0.26
CA ALA A 64 10.02 -1.31 0.21
C ALA A 64 9.37 -1.69 1.55
N ALA A 65 9.88 -2.72 2.22
CA ALA A 65 9.38 -3.17 3.52
C ALA A 65 9.55 -2.10 4.61
N ALA A 66 10.67 -1.37 4.61
CA ALA A 66 10.86 -0.25 5.52
C ALA A 66 9.83 0.86 5.26
N GLY A 67 9.59 1.20 3.99
CA GLY A 67 8.56 2.17 3.60
C GLY A 67 7.15 1.71 4.01
N HIS A 68 6.80 0.44 3.76
CA HIS A 68 5.51 -0.13 4.17
C HIS A 68 5.33 -0.13 5.68
N MET A 69 6.38 -0.45 6.44
CA MET A 69 6.34 -0.43 7.91
C MET A 69 5.96 0.96 8.42
N ILE A 70 6.59 2.01 7.89
CA ILE A 70 6.29 3.40 8.29
C ILE A 70 4.89 3.79 7.82
N GLY A 71 4.55 3.57 6.55
CA GLY A 71 3.27 4.01 5.98
C GLY A 71 2.06 3.29 6.57
N ILE A 72 2.06 1.95 6.54
CA ILE A 72 0.95 1.13 7.03
C ILE A 72 0.91 1.16 8.57
N GLY A 73 2.08 1.12 9.21
CA GLY A 73 2.18 1.21 10.67
C GLY A 73 1.61 2.53 11.20
N THR A 74 2.01 3.66 10.63
CA THR A 74 1.47 4.98 11.01
C THR A 74 -0.02 5.06 10.74
N SER A 75 -0.49 4.59 9.58
CA SER A 75 -1.92 4.59 9.24
C SER A 75 -2.76 3.80 10.26
N SER A 76 -2.23 2.67 10.75
CA SER A 76 -2.88 1.85 11.77
C SER A 76 -2.96 2.56 13.11
N LEU A 77 -1.87 3.21 13.54
CA LEU A 77 -1.84 3.99 14.80
C LEU A 77 -2.76 5.21 14.72
N VAL A 78 -2.81 5.89 13.58
CA VAL A 78 -3.71 7.02 13.33
C VAL A 78 -5.18 6.58 13.40
N ALA A 79 -5.53 5.43 12.81
CA ALA A 79 -6.87 4.89 12.89
C ALA A 79 -7.28 4.60 14.35
N LEU A 80 -6.37 4.05 15.16
CA LEU A 80 -6.59 3.81 16.59
C LEU A 80 -6.76 5.12 17.38
N ALA A 81 -5.90 6.12 17.16
CA ALA A 81 -5.99 7.42 17.82
C ALA A 81 -7.30 8.13 17.49
N ARG A 82 -7.69 8.16 16.20
CA ARG A 82 -8.99 8.69 15.76
C ARG A 82 -10.17 7.94 16.35
N GLY A 83 -10.09 6.60 16.45
CA GLY A 83 -11.11 5.79 17.08
C GLY A 83 -11.30 6.08 18.58
N ARG A 84 -10.26 6.56 19.26
CA ARG A 84 -10.31 7.04 20.66
C ARG A 84 -10.75 8.50 20.80
N GLY A 85 -10.95 9.22 19.69
CA GLY A 85 -11.25 10.65 19.69
C GLY A 85 -10.04 11.56 19.92
N ASP A 86 -8.82 11.01 19.95
CA ASP A 86 -7.60 11.80 20.16
C ASP A 86 -7.01 12.27 18.82
N LEU A 87 -7.57 13.38 18.32
CA LEU A 87 -7.11 13.99 17.08
C LEU A 87 -5.69 14.58 17.20
N LYS A 88 -5.30 15.06 18.38
CA LYS A 88 -3.97 15.64 18.60
C LYS A 88 -2.90 14.58 18.41
N GLU A 89 -3.12 13.37 18.95
CA GLU A 89 -2.23 12.25 18.74
C GLU A 89 -2.19 11.80 17.28
N ALA A 90 -3.36 11.71 16.63
CA ALA A 90 -3.45 11.35 15.23
C ALA A 90 -2.61 12.29 14.33
N PHE A 91 -2.67 13.61 14.54
CA PHE A 91 -1.86 14.57 13.79
C PHE A 91 -0.37 14.45 14.09
N ARG A 92 0.01 14.21 15.36
CA ARG A 92 1.41 14.03 15.76
C ARG A 92 2.03 12.80 15.08
N LEU A 93 1.29 11.68 15.03
CA LEU A 93 1.75 10.44 14.39
C LEU A 93 2.03 10.65 12.89
N VAL A 94 1.13 11.33 12.17
CA VAL A 94 1.35 11.63 10.75
C VAL A 94 2.56 12.54 10.55
N HIS A 95 2.67 13.62 11.33
CA HIS A 95 3.77 14.59 11.21
C HIS A 95 5.16 14.00 11.49
N ASN A 96 5.24 13.00 12.37
CA ASN A 96 6.52 12.34 12.64
C ASN A 96 6.91 11.33 11.56
N ALA A 97 5.95 10.88 10.74
CA ALA A 97 6.15 9.82 9.75
C ALA A 97 6.37 10.36 8.32
N PHE A 98 5.91 11.58 8.02
CA PHE A 98 5.97 12.23 6.70
C PHE A 98 6.33 13.70 6.83
#